data_AF-A0A149ZN16-F1
#
_entry.id   AF-A0A149ZN16-F1
#
_cell.length_a   1.000
_cell.length_b   1.000
_cell.length_c   1.000
_cell.angle_alpha   90.00
_cell.angle_beta   90.00
_cell.angle_gamma   90.00
#
_symmetry.space_group_name_H-M   'P 1'
#
loop_
_entity.id
_entity.type
_entity.pdbx_description
1 polymer ?
#
loop_
_entity_poly.entity_id
_entity_poly.type
_entity_poly.pdbx_seq_one_letter_code
_entity_poly.pdbx_strand_id
1 'polypeptide(L)'
;MTTVNALDFHGRQWELVPIQDVIHARNVADRVTIPTVLSEQLLAECGPLVISAEAPALSAGAREKLADVIDLVVTDPETASVEQIREVASLARLLLHRHPA
;
A
#
# COMPACT_ATOMS: atom_id res chain seq x y z
N MET A 1 0.12 -4.01 18.83
CA MET A 1 -1.21 -4.36 18.29
C MET A 1 -1.07 -4.39 16.78
N THR A 2 -1.44 -5.51 16.15
CA THR A 2 -1.41 -5.62 14.69
C THR A 2 -2.71 -5.04 14.17
N THR A 3 -2.63 -3.95 13.42
CA THR A 3 -3.78 -3.39 12.71
C THR A 3 -3.82 -3.93 11.30
N VAL A 4 -5.01 -4.05 10.72
CA VAL A 4 -5.21 -4.55 9.36
C VAL A 4 -5.84 -3.45 8.51
N ASN A 5 -5.25 -3.17 7.36
CA ASN A 5 -5.81 -2.21 6.42
C ASN A 5 -6.91 -2.86 5.57
N ALA A 6 -8.01 -2.17 5.41
CA ALA A 6 -9.13 -2.57 4.57
C ALA A 6 -9.58 -1.40 3.69
N LEU A 7 -10.24 -1.74 2.59
CA LEU A 7 -10.90 -0.79 1.69
C LEU A 7 -12.39 -1.05 1.71
N ASP A 8 -13.19 0.02 1.69
CA ASP A 8 -14.63 -0.08 1.52
C ASP A 8 -15.07 0.06 0.06
N PHE A 9 -16.37 -0.07 -0.19
CA PHE A 9 -16.94 0.02 -1.55
C PHE A 9 -16.66 1.38 -2.22
N HIS A 10 -16.48 2.43 -1.43
CA HIS A 10 -16.21 3.78 -1.92
C HIS A 10 -14.70 4.06 -2.09
N GLY A 11 -13.85 3.05 -1.86
CA GLY A 11 -12.40 3.16 -1.94
C GLY A 11 -11.76 3.88 -0.74
N ARG A 12 -12.51 4.10 0.35
CA ARG A 12 -11.95 4.70 1.56
C ARG A 12 -11.14 3.65 2.31
N GLN A 13 -10.00 4.08 2.85
CA GLN A 13 -9.13 3.21 3.62
C GLN A 13 -9.53 3.21 5.09
N TRP A 14 -9.60 2.00 5.65
CA TRP A 14 -9.97 1.74 7.03
C TRP A 14 -8.84 0.97 7.71
N GLU A 15 -8.54 1.36 8.94
CA GLU A 15 -7.73 0.58 9.85
C GLU A 15 -8.64 -0.22 10.77
N LEU A 16 -8.50 -1.55 10.74
CA LEU A 16 -9.19 -2.49 11.60
C LEU A 16 -8.31 -2.81 12.82
N VAL A 17 -8.85 -2.53 14.00
CA VAL A 17 -8.16 -2.64 15.28
C VAL A 17 -8.94 -3.60 16.18
N PRO A 18 -8.40 -4.79 16.50
CA PRO A 18 -9.01 -5.65 17.49
C PRO A 18 -8.78 -5.07 18.88
N ILE A 19 -9.87 -4.80 19.61
CA ILE A 19 -9.86 -4.37 21.01
C ILE A 19 -10.72 -5.35 21.80
N GLN A 20 -10.08 -6.12 22.69
CA GLN A 20 -10.73 -7.23 23.40
C GLN A 20 -11.33 -8.25 22.41
N ASP A 21 -12.65 -8.47 22.45
CA ASP A 21 -13.42 -9.37 21.60
C ASP A 21 -14.18 -8.65 20.47
N VAL A 22 -13.93 -7.35 20.28
CA VAL A 22 -14.62 -6.51 19.29
C VAL A 22 -13.62 -5.94 18.28
N ILE A 23 -14.00 -5.95 17.01
CA ILE A 23 -13.26 -5.27 15.95
C ILE A 23 -13.74 -3.83 15.88
N HIS A 24 -12.82 -2.88 16.03
CA HIS A 24 -13.09 -1.47 15.74
C HIS A 24 -12.51 -1.10 14.38
N ALA A 25 -13.16 -0.16 13.70
CA ALA A 25 -12.74 0.41 12.44
C ALA A 25 -12.51 1.91 12.59
N ARG A 26 -11.41 2.40 11.99
CA ARG A 26 -11.12 3.83 11.87
C ARG A 26 -10.88 4.17 10.42
N ASN A 27 -11.58 5.18 9.92
CA ASN A 27 -11.28 5.72 8.60
C ASN A 27 -9.93 6.45 8.66
N VAL A 28 -9.00 6.11 7.77
CA VAL A 28 -7.63 6.67 7.77
C VAL A 28 -7.62 8.15 7.41
N ALA A 29 -8.58 8.62 6.60
CA ALA A 29 -8.72 10.02 6.23
C ALA A 29 -9.35 10.86 7.34
N ASP A 30 -10.21 10.25 8.16
CA ASP A 30 -10.78 10.93 9.32
C ASP A 30 -9.71 11.04 10.40
N ARG A 31 -9.38 12.29 10.76
CA ARG A 31 -8.46 12.59 11.87
C ARG A 31 -9.03 12.22 13.25
N VAL A 32 -10.17 11.53 13.29
CA VAL A 32 -10.80 11.04 14.51
C VAL A 32 -9.91 9.96 15.12
N THR A 33 -9.41 10.22 16.32
CA THR A 33 -8.44 9.34 16.97
C THR A 33 -9.09 8.07 17.54
N ILE A 34 -10.39 8.11 17.84
CA ILE A 34 -11.12 7.02 18.49
C ILE A 34 -11.75 6.11 17.41
N PRO A 35 -11.37 4.83 17.33
CA PRO A 35 -11.93 3.91 16.35
C PRO A 35 -13.36 3.50 16.77
N THR A 36 -14.28 3.46 15.80
CA THR A 36 -15.69 3.11 16.03
C THR A 36 -15.87 1.59 15.94
N VAL A 37 -16.80 1.02 16.70
CA VAL A 37 -17.10 -0.42 16.60
C VAL A 37 -17.52 -0.78 15.18
N LEU A 38 -16.95 -1.84 14.61
CA LEU A 38 -17.37 -2.38 13.31
C LEU A 38 -18.74 -3.05 13.47
N SER A 39 -19.80 -2.27 13.26
CA SER A 39 -21.18 -2.74 13.38
C SER A 39 -21.85 -2.95 12.03
N GLU A 40 -23.03 -3.59 12.03
CA GLU A 40 -23.85 -3.75 10.84
C GLU A 40 -24.26 -2.39 10.21
N GLN A 41 -24.47 -1.36 11.03
CA GLN A 41 -24.80 -0.01 10.53
C GLN A 41 -23.63 0.58 9.75
N LEU A 42 -22.41 0.47 10.30
CA LEU A 42 -21.22 0.95 9.61
C LEU A 42 -20.98 0.21 8.29
N LEU A 43 -21.20 -1.11 8.29
CA LEU A 43 -21.10 -1.94 7.08
C LEU A 43 -22.20 -1.61 6.06
N ALA A 44 -23.40 -1.23 6.49
CA ALA A 44 -24.45 -0.79 5.59
C ALA A 44 -24.09 0.52 4.86
N GLU A 45 -23.34 1.42 5.52
CA GLU A 45 -22.88 2.69 4.94
C GLU A 45 -21.65 2.52 4.04
N CYS A 46 -20.69 1.71 4.48
CA CYS A 46 -19.40 1.54 3.81
C CYS A 46 -19.43 0.43 2.74
N GLY A 47 -20.39 -0.48 2.83
CA GLY A 47 -20.38 -1.75 2.10
C GLY A 47 -19.36 -2.74 2.69
N PRO A 48 -19.11 -3.87 1.99
CA PRO A 48 -18.12 -4.85 2.41
C PRO A 48 -16.74 -4.23 2.57
N LEU A 49 -16.09 -4.52 3.70
CA LEU A 49 -14.68 -4.17 3.91
C LEU A 49 -13.80 -5.29 3.36
N VAL A 50 -12.99 -4.97 2.37
CA VAL A 50 -12.03 -5.89 1.77
C VAL A 50 -10.69 -5.67 2.42
N ILE A 51 -10.17 -6.69 3.10
CA ILE A 51 -8.82 -6.66 3.66
C ILE A 51 -7.84 -6.54 2.49
N SER A 52 -7.12 -5.43 2.44
CA SER A 52 -6.04 -5.24 1.49
C SER A 52 -4.81 -5.87 2.13
N ALA A 53 -4.30 -6.97 1.55
CA ALA A 53 -2.93 -7.36 1.82
C ALA A 53 -2.06 -6.14 1.45
N GLU A 54 -1.25 -5.64 2.39
CA GLU A 54 -0.37 -4.50 2.14
C GLU A 54 0.27 -4.67 0.77
N ALA A 55 -0.05 -3.76 -0.15
CA ALA A 55 0.56 -3.77 -1.47
C ALA A 55 2.08 -3.77 -1.22
N PRO A 56 2.86 -4.79 -1.67
CA PRO A 56 4.16 -5.02 -1.06
C PRO A 56 5.09 -3.79 -1.17
N ALA A 57 5.26 -3.01 -0.11
CA ALA A 57 6.04 -1.77 -0.24
C ALA A 57 7.47 -2.11 -0.69
N LEU A 58 8.06 -1.28 -1.54
CA LEU A 58 9.50 -1.39 -1.80
C LEU A 58 10.22 -1.20 -0.47
N SER A 59 11.17 -2.08 -0.15
CA SER A 59 12.06 -1.83 0.98
C SER A 59 12.79 -0.50 0.76
N ALA A 60 13.19 0.18 1.83
CA ALA A 60 13.91 1.45 1.73
C ALA A 60 15.12 1.35 0.79
N GLY A 61 15.92 0.28 0.92
CA GLY A 61 17.06 0.04 0.03
C GLY A 61 16.69 -0.28 -1.42
N ALA A 62 15.56 -0.96 -1.68
CA ALA A 62 15.09 -1.19 -3.05
C ALA A 62 14.59 0.11 -3.70
N ARG A 63 13.99 1.00 -2.90
CA ARG A 63 13.56 2.33 -3.35
C ARG A 63 14.76 3.23 -3.67
N GLU A 64 15.78 3.24 -2.83
CA GLU A 64 17.03 3.99 -3.06
C GLU A 64 17.74 3.52 -4.33
N LYS A 65 17.93 2.20 -4.49
CA LYS A 65 18.51 1.63 -5.72
C LYS A 65 17.72 2.00 -6.98
N LEU A 66 16.38 2.02 -6.91
CA LEU A 66 15.56 2.45 -8.03
C LEU A 66 15.82 3.91 -8.38
N ALA A 67 15.88 4.79 -7.38
CA ALA A 67 16.17 6.20 -7.59
C ALA A 67 17.56 6.40 -8.21
N ASP A 68 18.59 5.72 -7.67
CA ASP A 68 19.96 5.80 -8.19
C ASP A 68 20.04 5.41 -9.67
N VAL A 69 19.33 4.36 -10.08
CA VAL A 69 19.34 3.93 -11.49
C VAL A 69 18.47 4.84 -12.37
N ILE A 70 17.35 5.37 -11.86
CA ILE A 70 16.57 6.39 -12.60
C ILE A 70 17.45 7.62 -12.86
N ASP A 71 18.16 8.09 -11.84
CA ASP A 71 19.06 9.24 -11.96
C ASP A 71 20.23 8.93 -12.90
N LEU A 72 20.79 7.72 -12.86
CA LEU A 72 21.82 7.27 -13.80
C LEU A 72 21.29 7.24 -15.25
N VAL A 73 20.10 6.70 -15.50
CA VAL A 73 19.49 6.67 -16.84
C VAL A 73 19.20 8.08 -17.36
N VAL A 74 18.81 9.01 -16.49
CA VAL A 74 18.56 10.41 -16.85
C VAL A 74 19.85 11.16 -17.16
N THR A 75 20.91 10.91 -16.39
CA THR A 75 22.16 11.70 -16.46
C THR A 75 23.20 11.11 -17.40
N ASP A 76 23.36 9.79 -17.40
CA ASP A 76 24.37 9.08 -18.20
C ASP A 76 23.88 7.66 -18.57
N PRO A 77 22.93 7.56 -19.51
CA PRO A 77 22.32 6.28 -19.89
C PRO A 77 23.33 5.27 -20.48
N GLU A 78 24.46 5.73 -20.99
CA GLU A 78 25.48 4.86 -21.60
C GLU A 78 26.36 4.14 -20.57
N THR A 79 26.34 4.58 -19.31
CA THR A 79 27.12 3.97 -18.21
C THR A 79 26.32 3.00 -17.34
N ALA A 80 25.02 2.85 -17.58
CA ALA A 80 24.20 1.89 -16.87
C ALA A 80 24.63 0.44 -17.18
N SER A 81 25.03 -0.30 -16.16
CA SER A 81 25.39 -1.72 -16.31
C SER A 81 24.17 -2.59 -16.61
N VAL A 82 24.39 -3.74 -17.26
CA VAL A 82 23.34 -4.73 -17.56
C VAL A 82 22.62 -5.20 -16.30
N GLU A 83 23.33 -5.33 -15.19
CA GLU A 83 22.81 -5.71 -13.88
C GLU A 83 21.86 -4.65 -13.32
N GLN A 84 22.23 -3.36 -13.39
CA GLN A 84 21.34 -2.26 -13.00
C GLN A 84 20.07 -2.20 -13.87
N ILE A 85 20.21 -2.43 -15.18
CA ILE A 85 19.07 -2.48 -16.11
C ILE A 85 18.13 -3.66 -15.75
N ARG A 86 18.68 -4.83 -15.39
CA ARG A 86 17.88 -5.99 -14.95
C ARG A 86 17.17 -5.75 -13.62
N GLU A 87 17.82 -5.09 -12.66
CA GLU A 87 17.19 -4.71 -11.38
C GLU A 87 15.99 -3.79 -11.64
N VAL A 88 16.14 -2.76 -12.50
CA VAL A 88 15.04 -1.86 -12.87
C VAL A 88 13.93 -2.59 -13.61
N ALA A 89 14.25 -3.43 -14.59
CA ALA A 89 13.23 -4.15 -15.35
C ALA A 89 12.39 -5.08 -14.45
N SER A 90 13.03 -5.73 -13.47
CA SER A 90 12.35 -6.55 -12.48
C SER A 90 11.42 -5.72 -11.59
N LEU A 91 11.90 -4.54 -11.17
CA LEU A 91 11.14 -3.64 -10.31
C LEU A 91 9.97 -2.97 -11.03
N ALA A 92 10.18 -2.48 -12.24
CA ALA A 92 9.15 -1.91 -13.09
C ALA A 92 8.04 -2.94 -13.38
N ARG A 93 8.42 -4.21 -13.65
CA ARG A 93 7.44 -5.30 -13.76
C ARG A 93 6.65 -5.45 -12.46
N LEU A 94 7.29 -5.46 -11.29
CA LEU A 94 6.59 -5.58 -10.01
C LEU A 94 5.62 -4.41 -9.74
N LEU A 95 5.97 -3.19 -10.15
CA LEU A 95 5.09 -2.03 -10.08
C LEU A 95 3.91 -2.12 -11.06
N LEU A 96 4.14 -2.55 -12.30
CA LEU A 96 3.07 -2.76 -13.30
C LEU A 96 2.10 -3.89 -12.90
N HIS A 97 2.58 -4.94 -12.24
CA HIS A 97 1.70 -5.99 -11.72
C HIS A 97 0.80 -5.50 -10.57
N ARG A 98 1.17 -4.41 -9.88
CA ARG A 98 0.32 -3.79 -8.84
C ARG A 98 -0.77 -2.89 -9.38
N HIS A 99 -0.55 -2.29 -10.54
CA HIS A 99 -1.48 -1.35 -11.17
C HIS A 99 -1.75 -1.82 -12.60
N PRO A 100 -2.58 -2.88 -12.79
CA PRO A 100 -3.03 -3.25 -14.12
C PRO A 100 -3.79 -2.07 -14.75
N ALA A 101 -3.56 -1.86 -16.05
CA ALA A 101 -4.16 -0.79 -16.83
C ALA A 101 -5.70 -0.89 -16.92
#